data_AF-A0A841T0T3-F1
#
_entry.id   AF-A0A841T0T3-F1
#
_cell.length_a   1.000
_cell.length_b   1.000
_cell.length_c   1.000
_cell.angle_alpha   90.00
_cell.angle_beta   90.00
_cell.angle_gamma   90.00
#
_symmetry.space_group_name_H-M   'P 1'
#
loop_
_entity.id
_entity.type
_entity.pdbx_description
1 polymer ?
#
loop_
_entity_poly.entity_id
_entity_poly.type
_entity_poly.pdbx_seq_one_letter_code
_entity_poly.pdbx_strand_id
1 'polypeptide(L)'
;MEGNPFKRFLARNVLLTHEVAEKLNVSRQRISVLHKEGELVPIKSTANGSVYLWQDVLQFMETKGMLPRYENPTPPKYACETSGTHENVAYAKKHLDQLNSIERVSIYFENIDAAVENHFLPLEKYRYGDLISLSIPHMVISDSDGNEMWLPGCNCGYGGTGPHGSEEVLQLIGVPEDLRKKVFYHPVVKYVKNENGNWEVNARQSDFDFRSISSFDDFRDARASMYWHQGRLTLLQDKRYSRSKPQHVLEKYWAFIPHPIEYILFSNDEQAIDYGFFDPSTQYGHKHGAYRLIIRDYSGRQLWLDPYIEKNKSLVKQPELKDILEVCGFDIGKGSSDQTLSRWLGLLLKRVEPSEPMIGRRSPF
;
A
#
# COMPACT_ATOMS: atom_id res chain seq x y z
N MET A 1 11.37 21.93 6.00
CA MET A 1 12.30 21.29 6.95
C MET A 1 13.15 20.27 6.19
N GLU A 2 14.35 20.66 5.76
CA GLU A 2 15.30 19.75 5.11
C GLU A 2 15.96 18.85 6.16
N GLY A 3 15.28 17.75 6.52
CA GLY A 3 15.83 16.76 7.45
C GLY A 3 16.92 15.92 6.78
N ASN A 4 18.04 15.69 7.49
CA ASN A 4 19.13 14.80 7.11
C ASN A 4 18.59 13.49 6.46
N PRO A 5 18.96 13.17 5.20
CA PRO A 5 18.49 11.98 4.49
C PRO A 5 18.69 10.67 5.27
N PHE A 6 19.78 10.55 6.04
CA PHE A 6 20.05 9.39 6.88
C PHE A 6 19.07 9.26 8.05
N LYS A 7 18.62 10.39 8.65
CA LYS A 7 17.58 10.36 9.69
C LYS A 7 16.24 9.89 9.13
N ARG A 8 15.88 10.31 7.91
CA ARG A 8 14.67 9.83 7.23
C ARG A 8 14.79 8.35 6.88
N PHE A 9 15.96 7.90 6.44
CA PHE A 9 16.24 6.49 6.19
C PHE A 9 16.06 5.66 7.47
N LEU A 10 16.67 6.04 8.58
CA LEU A 10 16.54 5.30 9.85
C LEU A 10 15.10 5.28 10.35
N ALA A 11 14.40 6.43 10.33
CA ALA A 11 13.00 6.51 10.74
C ALA A 11 12.06 5.60 9.90
N ARG A 12 12.48 5.19 8.70
CA ARG A 12 11.71 4.32 7.80
C ARG A 12 12.10 2.85 7.86
N ASN A 13 13.31 2.54 8.33
CA ASN A 13 13.88 1.19 8.26
C ASN A 13 14.05 0.55 9.64
N VAL A 14 13.67 1.26 10.70
CA VAL A 14 13.78 0.80 12.08
C VAL A 14 12.39 0.81 12.69
N LEU A 15 11.99 -0.33 13.26
CA LEU A 15 10.70 -0.51 13.92
C LEU A 15 10.86 -0.80 15.41
N LEU A 16 9.95 -0.27 16.21
CA LEU A 16 9.74 -0.61 17.60
C LEU A 16 8.85 -1.86 17.72
N THR A 17 8.94 -2.56 18.86
CA THR A 17 8.13 -3.77 19.15
C THR A 17 6.65 -3.63 18.80
N HIS A 18 6.03 -2.47 19.07
CA HIS A 18 4.60 -2.27 18.78
C HIS A 18 4.31 -2.11 17.28
N GLU A 19 5.22 -1.50 16.52
CA GLU A 19 5.11 -1.36 15.06
C GLU A 19 5.31 -2.73 14.40
N VAL A 20 6.24 -3.54 14.90
CA VAL A 20 6.41 -4.93 14.44
C VAL A 20 5.15 -5.76 14.72
N ALA A 21 4.61 -5.69 15.94
CA ALA A 21 3.37 -6.38 16.31
C ALA A 21 2.22 -6.02 15.37
N GLU A 22 2.11 -4.74 15.03
CA GLU A 22 1.12 -4.24 14.07
C GLU A 22 1.33 -4.79 12.66
N LYS A 23 2.55 -4.74 12.14
CA LYS A 23 2.88 -5.19 10.77
C LYS A 23 2.67 -6.69 10.61
N LEU A 24 2.94 -7.45 11.66
CA LEU A 24 2.71 -8.90 11.68
C LEU A 24 1.27 -9.26 12.05
N ASN A 25 0.45 -8.28 12.46
CA ASN A 25 -0.92 -8.46 12.94
C ASN A 25 -1.01 -9.52 14.07
N VAL A 26 -0.14 -9.37 15.07
CA VAL A 26 -0.04 -10.24 16.27
C VAL A 26 0.04 -9.41 17.54
N SER A 27 -0.12 -10.05 18.70
CA SER A 27 0.05 -9.40 20.00
C SER A 27 1.52 -9.01 20.27
N ARG A 28 1.74 -8.02 21.16
CA ARG A 28 3.10 -7.64 21.58
C ARG A 28 3.82 -8.76 22.34
N GLN A 29 3.05 -9.58 23.05
CA GLN A 29 3.55 -10.77 23.73
C GLN A 29 4.12 -11.77 22.72
N ARG A 30 3.41 -11.98 21.59
CA ARG A 30 3.89 -12.86 20.53
C ARG A 30 5.24 -12.40 19.95
N ILE A 31 5.44 -11.09 19.77
CA ILE A 31 6.76 -10.57 19.35
C ILE A 31 7.86 -10.92 20.35
N SER A 32 7.55 -10.88 21.65
CA SER A 32 8.52 -11.25 22.70
C SER A 32 8.83 -12.74 22.68
N VAL A 33 7.87 -13.59 22.32
CA VAL A 33 8.07 -15.03 22.11
C VAL A 33 8.96 -15.28 20.90
N LEU A 34 8.66 -14.66 19.74
CA LEU A 34 9.47 -14.77 18.51
C LEU A 34 10.93 -14.36 18.72
N HIS A 35 11.17 -13.32 19.55
CA HIS A 35 12.52 -12.94 19.95
C HIS A 35 13.20 -14.02 20.78
N LYS A 36 12.54 -14.57 21.81
CA LYS A 36 13.12 -15.63 22.66
C LYS A 36 13.41 -16.91 21.88
N GLU A 37 12.57 -17.23 20.90
CA GLU A 37 12.73 -18.39 20.00
C GLU A 37 13.83 -18.16 18.94
N GLY A 38 14.34 -16.93 18.81
CA GLY A 38 15.35 -16.57 17.81
C GLY A 38 14.80 -16.43 16.39
N GLU A 39 13.48 -16.47 16.20
CA GLU A 39 12.84 -16.31 14.89
C GLU A 39 12.85 -14.87 14.39
N LEU A 40 12.84 -13.89 15.31
CA LEU A 40 12.95 -12.46 14.97
C LEU A 40 13.92 -11.76 15.93
N VAL A 41 15.10 -11.38 15.42
CA VAL A 41 16.20 -10.85 16.23
C VAL A 41 16.20 -9.31 16.22
N PRO A 42 16.17 -8.63 17.38
CA PRO A 42 16.27 -7.18 17.42
C PRO A 42 17.73 -6.71 17.26
N ILE A 43 17.89 -5.53 16.67
CA ILE A 43 19.17 -4.79 16.61
C ILE A 43 19.62 -4.41 18.02
N LYS A 44 18.64 -4.04 18.86
CA LYS A 44 18.87 -3.58 20.23
C LYS A 44 17.66 -3.88 21.09
N SER A 45 17.92 -4.41 22.28
CA SER A 45 16.90 -4.61 23.32
C SER A 45 17.21 -3.76 24.53
N THR A 46 16.15 -3.21 25.13
CA THR A 46 16.18 -2.47 26.39
C THR A 46 15.03 -2.92 27.28
N ALA A 47 15.03 -2.51 28.55
CA ALA A 47 13.91 -2.77 29.46
C ALA A 47 12.56 -2.22 28.95
N ASN A 48 12.59 -1.19 28.10
CA ASN A 48 11.39 -0.51 27.59
C ASN A 48 10.91 -1.03 26.22
N GLY A 49 11.59 -2.04 25.66
CA GLY A 49 11.25 -2.59 24.35
C GLY A 49 12.47 -2.87 23.48
N SER A 50 12.20 -3.46 22.32
CA SER A 50 13.22 -3.85 21.35
C SER A 50 13.03 -3.10 20.04
N VAL A 51 14.14 -2.96 19.32
CA VAL A 51 14.26 -2.24 18.05
C VAL A 51 14.67 -3.25 16.98
N TYR A 52 13.95 -3.28 15.87
CA TYR A 52 14.11 -4.24 14.78
C TYR A 52 14.43 -3.52 13.47
N LEU A 53 15.21 -4.15 12.59
CA LEU A 53 15.28 -3.69 11.20
C LEU A 53 14.00 -4.12 10.50
N TRP A 54 13.44 -3.21 9.71
CA TRP A 54 12.31 -3.55 8.87
C TRP A 54 12.65 -4.65 7.85
N GLN A 55 13.89 -4.70 7.38
CA GLN A 55 14.37 -5.75 6.48
C GLN A 55 14.28 -7.15 7.11
N ASP A 56 14.67 -7.30 8.37
CA ASP A 56 14.57 -8.57 9.09
C ASP A 56 13.11 -9.00 9.27
N VAL A 57 12.23 -8.01 9.53
CA VAL A 57 10.78 -8.25 9.61
C VAL A 57 10.21 -8.67 8.26
N LEU A 58 10.62 -8.05 7.15
CA LEU A 58 10.23 -8.45 5.80
C LEU A 58 10.71 -9.86 5.46
N GLN A 59 11.95 -10.20 5.78
CA GLN A 59 12.49 -11.54 5.54
C GLN A 59 11.75 -12.60 6.38
N PHE A 60 11.41 -12.27 7.62
CA PHE A 60 10.56 -13.11 8.45
C PHE A 60 9.19 -13.32 7.81
N MET A 61 8.54 -12.23 7.36
CA MET A 61 7.24 -12.30 6.67
C MET A 61 7.33 -13.17 5.40
N GLU A 62 8.41 -13.05 4.62
CA GLU A 62 8.63 -13.86 3.43
C GLU A 62 8.73 -15.35 3.76
N THR A 63 9.58 -15.68 4.75
CA THR A 63 9.84 -17.04 5.19
C THR A 63 8.58 -17.71 5.74
N LYS A 64 7.74 -16.95 6.45
CA LYS A 64 6.46 -17.42 7.00
C LYS A 64 5.31 -17.34 5.98
N GLY A 65 5.56 -16.91 4.75
CA GLY A 65 4.52 -16.78 3.72
C GLY A 65 3.48 -15.70 4.00
N MET A 66 3.83 -14.71 4.84
CA MET A 66 2.98 -13.57 5.23
C MET A 66 3.06 -12.40 4.24
N LEU A 67 4.05 -12.38 3.34
CA LEU A 67 4.07 -11.39 2.27
C LEU A 67 2.96 -11.68 1.24
N PRO A 68 2.30 -10.65 0.69
CA PRO A 68 1.34 -10.83 -0.39
C PRO A 68 2.04 -11.54 -1.55
N ARG A 69 1.65 -12.78 -1.83
CA ARG A 69 2.03 -13.44 -3.08
C ARG A 69 1.20 -12.80 -4.18
N TYR A 70 1.79 -12.72 -5.38
CA TYR A 70 1.14 -12.32 -6.64
C TYR A 70 0.02 -13.27 -7.10
N GLU A 71 -0.53 -14.03 -6.16
CA GLU A 71 -1.64 -14.94 -6.37
C GLU A 71 -2.94 -14.13 -6.21
N ASN A 72 -3.98 -14.52 -6.94
CA ASN A 72 -5.28 -13.88 -6.78
C ASN A 72 -5.70 -13.96 -5.30
N PRO A 73 -6.14 -12.85 -4.68
CA PRO A 73 -6.59 -12.89 -3.30
C PRO A 73 -7.71 -13.92 -3.16
N THR A 74 -7.62 -14.73 -2.10
CA THR A 74 -8.58 -15.80 -1.86
C THR A 74 -9.88 -15.18 -1.34
N PRO A 75 -11.05 -15.53 -1.91
CA PRO A 75 -12.30 -15.02 -1.39
C PRO A 75 -12.51 -15.46 0.06
N PRO A 76 -13.07 -14.59 0.92
CA PRO A 76 -13.39 -14.97 2.28
C PRO A 76 -14.46 -16.07 2.26
N LYS A 77 -14.47 -16.89 3.31
CA LYS A 77 -15.50 -17.92 3.49
C LYS A 77 -16.89 -17.29 3.60
N TYR A 78 -16.96 -16.08 4.16
CA TYR A 78 -18.19 -15.31 4.31
C TYR A 78 -17.99 -13.87 3.83
N ALA A 79 -18.75 -13.43 2.85
CA ALA A 79 -18.75 -12.02 2.40
C ALA A 79 -20.19 -11.50 2.35
N CYS A 80 -20.45 -10.38 3.04
CA CYS A 80 -21.69 -9.65 2.83
C CYS A 80 -21.60 -8.86 1.51
N GLU A 81 -22.56 -9.08 0.60
CA GLU A 81 -22.54 -8.46 -0.73
C GLU A 81 -23.04 -7.00 -0.75
N THR A 82 -23.58 -6.52 0.37
CA THR A 82 -24.20 -5.19 0.48
C THR A 82 -23.36 -4.25 1.32
N SER A 83 -23.36 -2.96 1.02
CA SER A 83 -22.65 -1.93 1.81
C SER A 83 -23.48 -1.32 2.94
N GLY A 84 -24.73 -1.76 3.13
CA GLY A 84 -25.65 -1.21 4.14
C GLY A 84 -25.29 -1.71 5.54
N THR A 85 -25.21 -0.79 6.51
CA THR A 85 -24.77 -1.11 7.87
C THR A 85 -25.71 -2.12 8.57
N HIS A 86 -27.03 -1.96 8.42
CA HIS A 86 -27.99 -2.85 9.08
C HIS A 86 -27.91 -4.28 8.53
N GLU A 87 -27.74 -4.40 7.21
CA GLU A 87 -27.59 -5.66 6.50
C GLU A 87 -26.31 -6.38 6.91
N ASN A 88 -25.20 -5.63 7.10
CA ASN A 88 -23.93 -6.19 7.55
C ASN A 88 -23.99 -6.69 9.00
N VAL A 89 -24.63 -5.94 9.90
CA VAL A 89 -24.86 -6.38 11.28
C VAL A 89 -25.74 -7.63 11.31
N ALA A 90 -26.83 -7.66 10.52
CA ALA A 90 -27.70 -8.84 10.42
C ALA A 90 -26.96 -10.06 9.85
N TYR A 91 -26.10 -9.83 8.85
CA TYR A 91 -25.24 -10.87 8.28
C TYR A 91 -24.28 -11.42 9.33
N ALA A 92 -23.60 -10.56 10.10
CA ALA A 92 -22.73 -10.97 11.19
C ALA A 92 -23.49 -11.82 12.22
N LYS A 93 -24.64 -11.36 12.71
CA LYS A 93 -25.49 -12.11 13.66
C LYS A 93 -25.85 -13.52 13.16
N LYS A 94 -26.04 -13.69 11.85
CA LYS A 94 -26.41 -14.97 11.24
C LYS A 94 -25.22 -15.93 11.09
N HIS A 95 -24.02 -15.41 10.88
CA HIS A 95 -22.88 -16.21 10.43
C HIS A 95 -21.70 -16.26 11.43
N LEU A 96 -21.68 -15.43 12.48
CA LEU A 96 -20.58 -15.39 13.45
C LEU A 96 -20.35 -16.75 14.12
N ASP A 97 -21.42 -17.46 14.48
CA ASP A 97 -21.35 -18.80 15.11
C ASP A 97 -20.79 -19.89 14.16
N GLN A 98 -20.56 -19.58 12.88
CA GLN A 98 -19.99 -20.49 11.89
C GLN A 98 -18.47 -20.33 11.73
N LEU A 99 -17.90 -19.28 12.33
CA LEU A 99 -16.46 -19.12 12.48
C LEU A 99 -16.00 -19.90 13.71
N ASN A 100 -14.76 -20.37 13.68
CA ASN A 100 -14.11 -20.92 14.87
C ASN A 100 -13.75 -19.79 15.86
N SER A 101 -12.85 -20.02 16.81
CA SER A 101 -12.44 -18.97 17.75
C SER A 101 -11.98 -17.73 16.97
N ILE A 102 -12.71 -16.63 17.12
CA ILE A 102 -12.35 -15.37 16.47
C ILE A 102 -11.09 -14.86 17.13
N GLU A 103 -10.02 -14.71 16.37
CA GLU A 103 -8.71 -14.30 16.88
C GLU A 103 -8.39 -12.84 16.54
N ARG A 104 -8.92 -12.34 15.41
CA ARG A 104 -8.59 -11.01 14.89
C ARG A 104 -9.79 -10.31 14.28
N VAL A 105 -9.86 -8.99 14.46
CA VAL A 105 -10.79 -8.11 13.75
C VAL A 105 -10.02 -6.90 13.26
N SER A 106 -10.06 -6.60 11.97
CA SER A 106 -9.44 -5.41 11.39
C SER A 106 -10.49 -4.53 10.73
N ILE A 107 -10.48 -3.24 11.04
CA ILE A 107 -11.47 -2.27 10.60
C ILE A 107 -10.77 -1.05 10.03
N TYR A 108 -11.19 -0.65 8.84
CA TYR A 108 -10.55 0.38 8.04
C TYR A 108 -11.57 1.43 7.59
N PHE A 109 -11.17 2.69 7.64
CA PHE A 109 -11.91 3.78 7.04
C PHE A 109 -11.59 3.93 5.56
N GLU A 110 -10.30 3.97 5.21
CA GLU A 110 -9.85 4.08 3.82
C GLU A 110 -9.69 2.70 3.19
N ASN A 111 -10.25 2.49 2.00
CA ASN A 111 -10.15 1.21 1.28
C ASN A 111 -8.70 0.80 1.00
N ILE A 112 -7.81 1.78 0.81
CA ILE A 112 -6.40 1.51 0.53
C ILE A 112 -5.69 0.86 1.73
N ASP A 113 -6.07 1.15 2.97
CA ASP A 113 -5.48 0.49 4.15
C ASP A 113 -5.80 -1.01 4.17
N ALA A 114 -7.04 -1.38 3.84
CA ALA A 114 -7.45 -2.78 3.73
C ALA A 114 -6.74 -3.46 2.55
N ALA A 115 -6.64 -2.79 1.40
CA ALA A 115 -6.09 -3.37 0.18
C ALA A 115 -4.57 -3.63 0.28
N VAL A 116 -3.79 -2.75 0.94
CA VAL A 116 -2.35 -3.01 1.15
C VAL A 116 -2.08 -4.17 2.10
N GLU A 117 -3.08 -4.59 2.85
CA GLU A 117 -3.07 -5.79 3.71
C GLU A 117 -3.71 -7.01 3.01
N ASN A 118 -3.90 -6.91 1.69
CA ASN A 118 -4.44 -7.97 0.82
C ASN A 118 -5.92 -8.32 1.06
N HIS A 119 -6.67 -7.44 1.72
CA HIS A 119 -8.12 -7.57 1.87
C HIS A 119 -8.84 -6.91 0.69
N PHE A 120 -8.89 -7.58 -0.44
CA PHE A 120 -9.66 -7.16 -1.61
C PHE A 120 -9.97 -8.33 -2.54
N LEU A 121 -10.93 -8.17 -3.44
CA LEU A 121 -11.19 -9.10 -4.54
C LEU A 121 -11.29 -8.36 -5.87
N PRO A 122 -10.61 -8.83 -6.93
CA PRO A 122 -10.86 -8.37 -8.29
C PRO A 122 -12.30 -8.64 -8.70
N LEU A 123 -13.00 -7.60 -9.14
CA LEU A 123 -14.35 -7.67 -9.66
C LEU A 123 -14.29 -7.78 -11.18
N GLU A 124 -14.11 -8.99 -11.70
CA GLU A 124 -14.00 -9.27 -13.15
C GLU A 124 -15.14 -8.67 -13.99
N LYS A 125 -16.34 -8.59 -13.41
CA LYS A 125 -17.51 -7.95 -14.05
C LYS A 125 -17.34 -6.44 -14.30
N TYR A 126 -16.40 -5.79 -13.63
CA TYR A 126 -16.09 -4.36 -13.74
C TYR A 126 -14.65 -4.17 -14.22
N ARG A 127 -14.38 -4.69 -15.41
CA ARG A 127 -13.10 -4.62 -16.10
C ARG A 127 -13.12 -3.51 -17.16
N TYR A 128 -12.05 -2.72 -17.21
CA TYR A 128 -11.78 -1.68 -18.19
C TYR A 128 -10.44 -1.99 -18.88
N GLY A 129 -10.50 -2.72 -20.00
CA GLY A 129 -9.29 -3.29 -20.61
C GLY A 129 -8.61 -4.30 -19.68
N ASP A 130 -7.36 -4.06 -19.31
CA ASP A 130 -6.61 -4.90 -18.36
C ASP A 130 -6.74 -4.45 -16.90
N LEU A 131 -7.41 -3.32 -16.65
CA LEU A 131 -7.68 -2.82 -15.31
C LEU A 131 -8.97 -3.42 -14.77
N ILE A 132 -8.94 -3.98 -13.57
CA ILE A 132 -10.10 -4.60 -12.92
C ILE A 132 -10.39 -3.86 -11.62
N SER A 133 -11.63 -3.42 -11.43
CA SER A 133 -12.07 -2.80 -10.19
C SER A 133 -11.97 -3.77 -9.01
N LEU A 134 -11.94 -3.23 -7.79
CA LEU A 134 -11.79 -4.01 -6.56
C LEU A 134 -13.06 -3.95 -5.70
N SER A 135 -13.40 -5.07 -5.06
CA SER A 135 -14.27 -5.11 -3.89
C SER A 135 -13.39 -5.13 -2.65
N ILE A 136 -13.61 -4.21 -1.72
CA ILE A 136 -12.76 -4.01 -0.55
C ILE A 136 -13.66 -3.90 0.68
N PRO A 137 -13.45 -4.71 1.72
CA PRO A 137 -14.21 -4.63 2.95
C PRO A 137 -13.72 -3.48 3.83
N HIS A 138 -14.63 -2.95 4.64
CA HIS A 138 -14.27 -2.03 5.73
C HIS A 138 -13.99 -2.77 7.04
N MET A 139 -14.57 -3.96 7.25
CA MET A 139 -14.28 -4.82 8.40
C MET A 139 -13.99 -6.24 7.94
N VAL A 140 -12.94 -6.83 8.51
CA VAL A 140 -12.51 -8.21 8.32
C VAL A 140 -12.43 -8.88 9.69
N ILE A 141 -13.12 -10.02 9.85
CA ILE A 141 -13.09 -10.86 11.05
C ILE A 141 -12.42 -12.16 10.68
N SER A 142 -11.35 -12.55 11.38
CA SER A 142 -10.61 -13.79 11.12
C SER A 142 -10.67 -14.73 12.31
N ASP A 143 -10.90 -16.01 12.03
CA ASP A 143 -10.87 -17.08 13.03
C ASP A 143 -9.49 -17.76 13.13
N SER A 144 -9.38 -18.72 14.05
CA SER A 144 -8.18 -19.52 14.34
C SER A 144 -7.68 -20.36 13.15
N ASP A 145 -8.54 -20.64 12.19
CA ASP A 145 -8.24 -21.48 11.03
C ASP A 145 -7.88 -20.62 9.80
N GLY A 146 -7.90 -19.29 9.95
CA GLY A 146 -7.69 -18.34 8.86
C GLY A 146 -8.91 -18.13 7.98
N ASN A 147 -10.10 -18.61 8.37
CA ASN A 147 -11.32 -18.23 7.67
C ASN A 147 -11.65 -16.78 7.97
N GLU A 148 -12.13 -16.07 6.96
CA GLU A 148 -12.50 -14.67 7.08
C GLU A 148 -14.00 -14.43 6.84
N MET A 149 -14.54 -13.46 7.56
CA MET A 149 -15.81 -12.81 7.29
C MET A 149 -15.58 -11.34 6.94
N TRP A 150 -16.10 -10.91 5.79
CA TRP A 150 -15.95 -9.55 5.28
C TRP A 150 -17.27 -8.79 5.36
N LEU A 151 -17.22 -7.61 5.97
CA LEU A 151 -18.36 -6.73 6.22
C LEU A 151 -18.09 -5.32 5.65
N PRO A 152 -18.41 -5.05 4.38
CA PRO A 152 -18.17 -3.75 3.75
C PRO A 152 -19.06 -2.62 4.31
N GLY A 153 -20.11 -2.90 5.08
CA GLY A 153 -20.95 -1.85 5.70
C GLY A 153 -20.52 -1.38 7.09
N CYS A 154 -19.42 -1.93 7.63
CA CYS A 154 -18.92 -1.68 8.98
C CYS A 154 -17.53 -1.03 8.94
N ASN A 155 -17.44 0.29 9.21
CA ASN A 155 -16.19 1.08 9.14
C ASN A 155 -15.73 1.61 10.51
N CYS A 156 -14.70 2.46 10.54
CA CYS A 156 -14.20 3.14 11.74
C CYS A 156 -13.83 4.60 11.43
N GLY A 157 -13.51 5.42 12.44
CA GLY A 157 -13.00 6.79 12.28
C GLY A 157 -13.98 7.78 11.62
N TYR A 158 -15.28 7.44 11.53
CA TYR A 158 -16.29 8.29 10.91
C TYR A 158 -17.02 9.16 11.94
N GLY A 159 -16.91 10.48 11.80
CA GLY A 159 -17.45 11.46 12.75
C GLY A 159 -18.93 11.86 12.56
N GLY A 160 -19.64 11.30 11.57
CA GLY A 160 -21.06 11.59 11.32
C GLY A 160 -21.99 10.90 12.33
N THR A 161 -22.85 9.99 11.85
CA THR A 161 -23.67 9.15 12.75
C THR A 161 -22.84 8.16 13.58
N GLY A 162 -21.53 8.05 13.33
CA GLY A 162 -20.64 7.16 14.04
C GLY A 162 -20.68 5.69 13.54
N PRO A 163 -19.59 4.94 13.70
CA PRO A 163 -19.48 3.52 13.31
C PRO A 163 -20.22 2.55 14.26
N HIS A 164 -21.51 2.81 14.53
CA HIS A 164 -22.31 1.99 15.45
C HIS A 164 -22.46 0.54 15.00
N GLY A 165 -22.58 0.28 13.70
CA GLY A 165 -22.63 -1.10 13.21
C GLY A 165 -21.35 -1.87 13.50
N SER A 166 -20.19 -1.21 13.45
CA SER A 166 -18.92 -1.84 13.83
C SER A 166 -18.83 -2.10 15.32
N GLU A 167 -19.29 -1.15 16.15
CA GLU A 167 -19.35 -1.33 17.59
C GLU A 167 -20.28 -2.47 18.01
N GLU A 168 -21.45 -2.59 17.35
CA GLU A 168 -22.39 -3.68 17.58
C GLU A 168 -21.79 -5.05 17.20
N VAL A 169 -21.11 -5.15 16.05
CA VAL A 169 -20.43 -6.40 15.66
C VAL A 169 -19.32 -6.75 16.65
N LEU A 170 -18.52 -5.78 17.10
CA LEU A 170 -17.50 -6.00 18.13
C LEU A 170 -18.11 -6.43 19.47
N GLN A 171 -19.30 -5.93 19.82
CA GLN A 171 -20.03 -6.35 21.01
C GLN A 171 -20.46 -7.82 20.90
N LEU A 172 -20.97 -8.25 19.73
CA LEU A 172 -21.34 -9.64 19.47
C LEU A 172 -20.15 -10.59 19.59
N ILE A 173 -18.96 -10.14 19.18
CA ILE A 173 -17.69 -10.89 19.27
C ILE A 173 -17.13 -10.91 20.71
N GLY A 174 -17.68 -10.10 21.62
CA GLY A 174 -17.26 -10.06 23.03
C GLY A 174 -16.05 -9.15 23.28
N VAL A 175 -15.78 -8.16 22.42
CA VAL A 175 -14.74 -7.15 22.68
C VAL A 175 -15.21 -6.21 23.80
N PRO A 176 -14.39 -5.95 24.85
CA PRO A 176 -14.73 -5.03 25.95
C PRO A 176 -15.09 -3.62 25.48
N GLU A 177 -16.06 -2.97 26.15
CA GLU A 177 -16.63 -1.69 25.74
C GLU A 177 -15.57 -0.57 25.60
N ASP A 178 -14.62 -0.50 26.52
CA ASP A 178 -13.52 0.47 26.50
C ASP A 178 -12.64 0.33 25.24
N LEU A 179 -12.44 -0.90 24.77
CA LEU A 179 -11.72 -1.18 23.53
C LEU A 179 -12.58 -0.93 22.29
N ARG A 180 -13.88 -1.24 22.33
CA ARG A 180 -14.79 -1.00 21.18
C ARG A 180 -14.86 0.48 20.81
N LYS A 181 -14.85 1.39 21.80
CA LYS A 181 -14.91 2.85 21.57
C LYS A 181 -13.79 3.38 20.68
N LYS A 182 -12.68 2.65 20.50
CA LYS A 182 -11.60 3.04 19.59
C LYS A 182 -12.06 3.20 18.14
N VAL A 183 -13.07 2.43 17.69
CA VAL A 183 -13.59 2.54 16.32
C VAL A 183 -14.14 3.91 15.99
N PHE A 184 -14.57 4.72 16.96
CA PHE A 184 -15.12 6.06 16.70
C PHE A 184 -14.06 7.11 16.37
N TYR A 185 -12.81 6.90 16.80
CA TYR A 185 -11.79 7.96 16.82
C TYR A 185 -10.61 7.71 15.89
N HIS A 186 -10.45 6.48 15.42
CA HIS A 186 -9.29 6.06 14.64
C HIS A 186 -9.72 5.47 13.30
N PRO A 187 -9.12 5.91 12.18
CA PRO A 187 -9.44 5.40 10.83
C PRO A 187 -8.87 4.02 10.53
N VAL A 188 -8.00 3.48 11.39
CA VAL A 188 -7.55 2.08 11.33
C VAL A 188 -7.57 1.51 12.74
N VAL A 189 -8.30 0.42 12.95
CA VAL A 189 -8.40 -0.26 14.25
C VAL A 189 -8.29 -1.76 14.07
N LYS A 190 -7.36 -2.38 14.78
CA LYS A 190 -7.14 -3.82 14.78
C LYS A 190 -7.25 -4.37 16.19
N TYR A 191 -8.09 -5.37 16.36
CA TYR A 191 -8.25 -6.15 17.58
C TYR A 191 -7.60 -7.51 17.38
N VAL A 192 -6.80 -7.94 18.35
CA VAL A 192 -6.11 -9.22 18.33
C VAL A 192 -6.23 -9.86 19.70
N LYS A 193 -6.59 -11.15 19.78
CA LYS A 193 -6.50 -11.90 21.04
C LYS A 193 -5.05 -12.20 21.38
N ASN A 194 -4.67 -11.98 22.63
CA ASN A 194 -3.39 -12.46 23.14
C ASN A 194 -3.48 -13.92 23.60
N GLU A 195 -2.36 -14.47 24.07
CA GLU A 195 -2.24 -15.89 24.45
C GLU A 195 -3.16 -16.28 25.61
N ASN A 196 -3.65 -15.30 26.39
CA ASN A 196 -4.60 -15.51 27.48
C ASN A 196 -6.06 -15.39 27.02
N GLY A 197 -6.32 -15.21 25.72
CA GLY A 197 -7.64 -15.00 25.15
C GLY A 197 -8.21 -13.58 25.36
N ASN A 198 -7.41 -12.65 25.91
CA ASN A 198 -7.84 -11.27 26.13
C ASN A 198 -7.61 -10.43 24.87
N TRP A 199 -8.52 -9.49 24.62
CA TRP A 199 -8.40 -8.56 23.49
C TRP A 199 -7.34 -7.48 23.73
N GLU A 200 -6.47 -7.30 22.75
CA GLU A 200 -5.59 -6.14 22.59
C GLU A 200 -6.06 -5.33 21.38
N VAL A 201 -5.89 -4.00 21.44
CA VAL A 201 -6.23 -3.10 20.33
C VAL A 201 -5.02 -2.30 19.88
N ASN A 202 -4.77 -2.31 18.58
CA ASN A 202 -3.92 -1.34 17.91
C ASN A 202 -4.84 -0.38 17.13
N ALA A 203 -4.77 0.90 17.46
CA ALA A 203 -5.53 1.94 16.78
C ALA A 203 -4.58 3.04 16.35
N ARG A 204 -4.66 3.45 15.07
CA ARG A 204 -3.76 4.43 14.47
C ARG A 204 -4.47 5.32 13.47
N GLN A 205 -3.76 6.35 13.04
CA GLN A 205 -4.15 7.10 11.84
C GLN A 205 -3.81 6.28 10.60
N SER A 206 -4.57 6.50 9.53
CA SER A 206 -4.28 5.92 8.23
C SER A 206 -3.07 6.64 7.64
N ASP A 207 -2.18 5.88 7.01
CA ASP A 207 -1.08 6.45 6.22
C ASP A 207 -1.59 7.17 4.96
N PHE A 208 -2.90 7.04 4.70
CA PHE A 208 -3.62 7.59 3.56
C PHE A 208 -4.74 8.55 3.96
N ASP A 209 -4.85 8.94 5.24
CA ASP A 209 -5.80 9.97 5.66
C ASP A 209 -5.19 11.36 5.48
N PHE A 210 -5.59 12.00 4.39
CA PHE A 210 -5.14 13.35 4.03
C PHE A 210 -6.15 14.44 4.39
N ARG A 211 -7.23 14.13 5.13
CA ARG A 211 -8.29 15.09 5.49
C ARG A 211 -7.78 16.20 6.41
N SER A 212 -6.71 15.93 7.16
CA SER A 212 -6.08 16.87 8.09
C SER A 212 -4.93 17.69 7.50
N ILE A 213 -4.50 17.39 6.26
CA ILE A 213 -3.46 18.16 5.57
C ILE A 213 -4.10 19.46 5.04
N SER A 214 -4.10 20.46 5.90
CA SER A 214 -4.64 21.80 5.66
C SER A 214 -3.69 22.73 4.89
N SER A 215 -2.51 22.25 4.52
CA SER A 215 -1.50 23.03 3.79
C SER A 215 -1.24 22.40 2.42
N PHE A 216 -1.40 23.25 1.39
CA PHE A 216 -1.23 23.01 -0.05
C PHE A 216 -2.45 22.43 -0.77
N ASP A 217 -3.19 23.30 -1.48
CA ASP A 217 -4.20 22.95 -2.51
C ASP A 217 -3.71 21.83 -3.46
N ASP A 218 -2.39 21.78 -3.66
CA ASP A 218 -1.66 20.80 -4.45
C ASP A 218 -1.83 19.32 -4.00
N PHE A 219 -1.99 19.01 -2.71
CA PHE A 219 -2.24 17.63 -2.23
C PHE A 219 -3.71 17.22 -2.28
N ARG A 220 -4.60 18.21 -2.24
CA ARG A 220 -6.06 17.99 -2.39
C ARG A 220 -6.39 17.51 -3.79
N ASP A 221 -5.68 18.02 -4.78
CA ASP A 221 -5.83 17.64 -6.19
C ASP A 221 -5.07 16.34 -6.52
N ALA A 222 -4.01 15.97 -5.79
CA ALA A 222 -3.32 14.69 -5.97
C ALA A 222 -4.25 13.51 -5.65
N ARG A 223 -4.72 12.78 -6.68
CA ARG A 223 -5.62 11.63 -6.53
C ARG A 223 -5.09 10.44 -7.30
N ALA A 224 -5.40 9.24 -6.81
CA ALA A 224 -5.15 8.00 -7.50
C ALA A 224 -6.36 7.06 -7.37
N SER A 225 -6.57 6.24 -8.39
CA SER A 225 -7.58 5.19 -8.42
C SER A 225 -6.91 3.81 -8.34
N MET A 226 -7.51 2.88 -7.62
CA MET A 226 -6.93 1.57 -7.33
C MET A 226 -7.57 0.47 -8.16
N TYR A 227 -6.74 -0.40 -8.73
CA TYR A 227 -7.15 -1.48 -9.63
C TYR A 227 -6.30 -2.73 -9.41
N TRP A 228 -6.81 -3.87 -9.88
CA TRP A 228 -6.00 -5.05 -10.15
C TRP A 228 -5.56 -5.03 -11.62
N HIS A 229 -4.27 -5.23 -11.86
CA HIS A 229 -3.69 -5.25 -13.20
C HIS A 229 -2.57 -6.30 -13.27
N GLN A 230 -2.70 -7.27 -14.18
CA GLN A 230 -1.70 -8.32 -14.43
C GLN A 230 -1.17 -8.99 -13.15
N GLY A 231 -2.07 -9.36 -12.24
CA GLY A 231 -1.72 -10.02 -10.98
C GLY A 231 -1.14 -9.09 -9.91
N ARG A 232 -1.35 -7.78 -10.03
CA ARG A 232 -0.78 -6.77 -9.11
C ARG A 232 -1.81 -5.72 -8.70
N LEU A 233 -1.71 -5.32 -7.43
CA LEU A 233 -2.44 -4.19 -6.90
C LEU A 233 -1.77 -2.91 -7.39
N THR A 234 -2.55 -2.05 -8.05
CA THR A 234 -2.03 -0.91 -8.80
C THR A 234 -2.77 0.37 -8.45
N LEU A 235 -2.03 1.44 -8.18
CA LEU A 235 -2.56 2.81 -8.10
C LEU A 235 -2.24 3.58 -9.38
N LEU A 236 -3.28 4.14 -9.99
CA LEU A 236 -3.20 4.97 -11.18
C LEU A 236 -3.43 6.41 -10.80
N GLN A 237 -2.49 7.31 -11.11
CA GLN A 237 -2.72 8.75 -10.97
C GLN A 237 -4.00 9.16 -11.72
N ASP A 238 -4.88 9.90 -11.05
CA ASP A 238 -6.10 10.41 -11.67
C ASP A 238 -5.76 11.58 -12.62
N LYS A 239 -6.06 11.41 -13.90
CA LYS A 239 -5.81 12.41 -14.94
C LYS A 239 -6.98 13.37 -15.16
N ARG A 240 -8.16 13.10 -14.57
CA ARG A 240 -9.36 13.93 -14.73
C ARG A 240 -9.20 15.30 -14.08
N TYR A 241 -8.28 15.41 -13.12
CA TYR A 241 -7.90 16.66 -12.47
C TYR A 241 -6.52 17.10 -12.99
N SER A 242 -6.52 17.99 -13.98
CA SER A 242 -5.34 18.45 -14.74
C SER A 242 -4.23 19.14 -13.93
N ARG A 243 -4.36 19.20 -12.59
CA ARG A 243 -3.45 19.88 -11.66
C ARG A 243 -2.60 18.92 -10.82
N SER A 244 -2.93 17.64 -10.77
CA SER A 244 -2.21 16.67 -9.95
C SER A 244 -0.80 16.46 -10.51
N LYS A 245 0.21 17.09 -9.89
CA LYS A 245 1.60 16.82 -10.24
C LYS A 245 1.94 15.38 -9.81
N PRO A 246 2.61 14.58 -10.66
CA PRO A 246 3.03 13.22 -10.31
C PRO A 246 3.81 13.14 -9.00
N GLN A 247 4.64 14.15 -8.72
CA GLN A 247 5.37 14.22 -7.45
C GLN A 247 4.44 14.29 -6.23
N HIS A 248 3.35 15.05 -6.29
CA HIS A 248 2.40 15.11 -5.16
C HIS A 248 1.64 13.81 -4.99
N VAL A 249 1.35 13.10 -6.10
CA VAL A 249 0.75 11.75 -6.04
C VAL A 249 1.73 10.78 -5.39
N LEU A 250 3.01 10.80 -5.78
CA LEU A 250 4.05 10.00 -5.13
C LEU A 250 4.16 10.29 -3.63
N GLU A 251 4.26 11.56 -3.26
CA GLU A 251 4.41 11.98 -1.87
C GLU A 251 3.19 11.59 -1.03
N LYS A 252 1.99 11.75 -1.59
CA LYS A 252 0.73 11.36 -0.96
C LYS A 252 0.65 9.85 -0.79
N TYR A 253 0.88 9.06 -1.84
CA TYR A 253 0.70 7.61 -1.81
C TYR A 253 2.00 6.83 -1.56
N TRP A 254 3.03 7.46 -0.98
CA TRP A 254 4.33 6.81 -0.74
C TRP A 254 4.21 5.50 0.07
N ALA A 255 3.31 5.45 1.07
CA ALA A 255 3.09 4.26 1.89
C ALA A 255 2.52 3.05 1.09
N PHE A 256 2.00 3.29 -0.13
CA PHE A 256 1.57 2.24 -1.05
C PHE A 256 2.75 1.55 -1.76
N ILE A 257 3.89 2.23 -1.90
CA ILE A 257 5.14 1.69 -2.48
C ILE A 257 6.35 1.99 -1.56
N PRO A 258 6.37 1.46 -0.33
CA PRO A 258 7.35 1.83 0.69
C PRO A 258 8.79 1.41 0.35
N HIS A 259 8.97 0.44 -0.55
CA HIS A 259 10.24 -0.13 -1.03
C HIS A 259 10.27 -0.26 -2.56
N PRO A 260 10.38 0.85 -3.29
CA PRO A 260 10.56 0.81 -4.74
C PRO A 260 11.83 0.02 -5.10
N ILE A 261 11.70 -0.92 -6.03
CA ILE A 261 12.80 -1.77 -6.52
C ILE A 261 13.02 -1.64 -8.03
N GLU A 262 12.01 -1.22 -8.79
CA GLU A 262 12.10 -1.07 -10.24
C GLU A 262 11.28 0.14 -10.70
N TYR A 263 11.77 0.84 -11.71
CA TYR A 263 10.96 1.77 -12.49
C TYR A 263 10.98 1.41 -13.97
N ILE A 264 9.89 1.70 -14.67
CA ILE A 264 9.76 1.58 -16.11
C ILE A 264 9.38 2.95 -16.66
N LEU A 265 10.15 3.44 -17.63
CA LEU A 265 9.93 4.73 -18.26
C LEU A 265 9.68 4.55 -19.76
N PHE A 266 8.54 5.03 -20.22
CA PHE A 266 8.13 5.01 -21.61
C PHE A 266 8.43 6.32 -22.32
N SER A 267 8.98 6.21 -23.53
CA SER A 267 9.41 7.36 -24.32
C SER A 267 8.24 8.19 -24.86
N ASN A 268 7.03 7.63 -24.96
CA ASN A 268 5.81 8.28 -25.42
C ASN A 268 4.55 7.51 -24.97
N ASP A 269 3.39 8.11 -25.18
CA ASP A 269 2.09 7.54 -24.81
C ASP A 269 1.82 6.24 -25.59
N GLU A 270 2.15 6.20 -26.88
CA GLU A 270 1.92 5.02 -27.73
C GLU A 270 2.66 3.79 -27.19
N GLN A 271 3.93 3.94 -26.81
CA GLN A 271 4.74 2.88 -26.21
C GLN A 271 4.16 2.43 -24.85
N ALA A 272 3.64 3.35 -24.03
CA ALA A 272 3.00 2.96 -22.77
C ALA A 272 1.71 2.15 -23.03
N ILE A 273 0.91 2.54 -24.03
CA ILE A 273 -0.33 1.84 -24.42
C ILE A 273 -0.03 0.45 -24.96
N ASP A 274 0.96 0.31 -25.85
CA ASP A 274 1.36 -0.97 -26.44
C ASP A 274 1.81 -1.98 -25.38
N TYR A 275 2.37 -1.49 -24.27
CA TYR A 275 2.78 -2.31 -23.13
C TYR A 275 1.68 -2.49 -22.06
N GLY A 276 0.46 -1.98 -22.29
CA GLY A 276 -0.69 -2.15 -21.41
C GLY A 276 -0.81 -1.13 -20.27
N PHE A 277 -0.02 -0.06 -20.26
CA PHE A 277 0.01 0.95 -19.19
C PHE A 277 -0.89 2.15 -19.51
N PHE A 278 -2.21 1.93 -19.59
CA PHE A 278 -3.18 2.99 -19.87
C PHE A 278 -4.56 2.75 -19.21
N ASP A 279 -5.32 3.81 -18.97
CA ASP A 279 -6.71 3.75 -18.51
C ASP A 279 -7.70 3.98 -19.68
N PRO A 280 -8.36 2.93 -20.20
CA PRO A 280 -9.29 3.06 -21.32
C PRO A 280 -10.58 3.81 -20.97
N SER A 281 -10.87 4.10 -19.70
CA SER A 281 -12.02 4.92 -19.30
C SER A 281 -11.79 6.42 -19.51
N THR A 282 -10.54 6.84 -19.72
CA THR A 282 -10.15 8.26 -19.81
C THR A 282 -9.94 8.76 -21.26
N GLN A 283 -10.78 8.29 -22.20
CA GLN A 283 -10.67 8.62 -23.64
C GLN A 283 -11.14 10.05 -24.02
N TYR A 284 -11.44 10.93 -23.06
CA TYR A 284 -11.89 12.29 -23.36
C TYR A 284 -10.70 13.25 -23.59
N GLY A 285 -10.35 13.48 -24.85
CA GLY A 285 -9.38 14.49 -25.29
C GLY A 285 -8.08 13.94 -25.90
N HIS A 286 -7.09 14.81 -26.13
CA HIS A 286 -5.81 14.49 -26.78
C HIS A 286 -4.78 13.77 -25.89
N LYS A 287 -5.17 13.22 -24.74
CA LYS A 287 -4.27 12.50 -23.82
C LYS A 287 -4.80 11.08 -23.66
N HIS A 288 -4.10 10.09 -24.20
CA HIS A 288 -4.58 8.72 -24.35
C HIS A 288 -4.62 7.89 -23.05
N GLY A 289 -4.87 8.50 -21.88
CA GLY A 289 -4.91 7.77 -20.60
C GLY A 289 -3.62 7.03 -20.23
N ALA A 290 -2.52 7.25 -20.95
CA ALA A 290 -1.31 6.44 -20.91
C ALA A 290 -0.35 6.86 -19.78
N TYR A 291 0.23 5.93 -19.04
CA TYR A 291 1.11 6.22 -17.90
C TYR A 291 2.55 5.91 -18.27
N ARG A 292 3.37 6.97 -18.34
CA ARG A 292 4.75 6.85 -18.85
C ARG A 292 5.79 6.52 -17.81
N LEU A 293 5.46 6.59 -16.52
CA LEU A 293 6.34 6.19 -15.43
C LEU A 293 5.62 5.20 -14.51
N ILE A 294 6.18 4.00 -14.40
CA ILE A 294 5.67 2.94 -13.53
C ILE A 294 6.71 2.66 -12.46
N ILE A 295 6.31 2.69 -11.20
CA ILE A 295 7.17 2.37 -10.06
C ILE A 295 6.67 1.07 -9.44
N ARG A 296 7.54 0.08 -9.33
CA ARG A 296 7.24 -1.22 -8.74
C ARG A 296 7.92 -1.38 -7.39
N ASP A 297 7.12 -1.80 -6.43
CA ASP A 297 7.54 -2.10 -5.06
C ASP A 297 7.98 -3.56 -4.91
N TYR A 298 8.77 -3.84 -3.89
CA TYR A 298 9.16 -5.21 -3.52
C TYR A 298 7.94 -6.13 -3.29
N SER A 299 6.87 -5.61 -2.68
CA SER A 299 5.61 -6.33 -2.49
C SER A 299 4.84 -6.61 -3.80
N GLY A 300 5.29 -6.04 -4.92
CA GLY A 300 4.66 -6.23 -6.21
C GLY A 300 3.66 -5.18 -6.63
N ARG A 301 3.26 -4.32 -5.70
CA ARG A 301 2.43 -3.14 -5.93
C ARG A 301 3.03 -2.22 -6.99
N GLN A 302 2.17 -1.54 -7.74
CA GLN A 302 2.58 -0.62 -8.80
C GLN A 302 1.96 0.76 -8.61
N LEU A 303 2.76 1.82 -8.70
CA LEU A 303 2.28 3.20 -8.80
C LEU A 303 2.52 3.71 -10.23
N TRP A 304 1.46 4.12 -10.90
CA TRP A 304 1.48 4.61 -12.28
C TRP A 304 1.32 6.12 -12.28
N LEU A 305 2.31 6.79 -12.88
CA LEU A 305 2.46 8.23 -12.90
C LEU A 305 2.55 8.73 -14.36
N ASP A 306 2.13 9.98 -14.56
CA ASP A 306 2.17 10.63 -15.87
C ASP A 306 3.01 11.91 -15.85
N PRO A 307 4.34 11.80 -15.66
CA PRO A 307 5.23 12.95 -15.77
C PRO A 307 5.39 13.41 -17.22
N TYR A 308 5.67 14.70 -17.37
CA TYR A 308 6.10 15.22 -18.66
C TYR A 308 7.52 14.73 -18.96
N ILE A 309 7.70 14.05 -20.09
CA ILE A 309 9.00 13.51 -20.52
C ILE A 309 9.36 14.07 -21.89
N GLU A 310 10.48 14.81 -21.94
CA GLU A 310 11.07 15.37 -23.15
C GLU A 310 11.90 14.30 -23.89
N LYS A 311 11.46 13.89 -25.09
CA LYS A 311 12.08 12.80 -25.88
C LYS A 311 13.58 12.94 -26.12
N ASN A 312 14.08 14.18 -26.26
CA ASN A 312 15.46 14.45 -26.67
C ASN A 312 16.38 14.81 -25.49
N LYS A 313 15.93 14.59 -24.25
CA LYS A 313 16.63 15.05 -23.05
C LYS A 313 16.96 13.86 -22.14
N SER A 314 18.21 13.76 -21.70
CA SER A 314 18.60 12.71 -20.75
C SER A 314 17.86 12.85 -19.42
N LEU A 315 17.65 11.75 -18.70
CA LEU A 315 16.98 11.72 -17.40
C LEU A 315 17.56 12.74 -16.40
N VAL A 316 18.90 12.83 -16.32
CA VAL A 316 19.61 13.78 -15.44
C VAL A 316 19.24 15.24 -15.72
N LYS A 317 18.79 15.56 -16.95
CA LYS A 317 18.40 16.91 -17.38
C LYS A 317 16.89 17.14 -17.25
N GLN A 318 16.12 16.18 -16.75
CA GLN A 318 14.67 16.26 -16.54
C GLN A 318 14.39 16.32 -15.02
N PRO A 319 14.35 17.52 -14.40
CA PRO A 319 14.40 17.67 -12.95
C PRO A 319 13.23 16.98 -12.23
N GLU A 320 11.99 17.09 -12.74
CA GLU A 320 10.83 16.42 -12.13
C GLU A 320 10.99 14.89 -12.08
N LEU A 321 11.43 14.27 -13.18
CA LEU A 321 11.69 12.83 -13.23
C LEU A 321 12.83 12.43 -12.29
N LYS A 322 13.90 13.23 -12.28
CA LYS A 322 15.04 12.99 -11.41
C LYS A 322 14.61 13.02 -9.95
N ASP A 323 13.86 14.03 -9.54
CA ASP A 323 13.39 14.20 -8.17
C ASP A 323 12.47 13.04 -7.75
N ILE A 324 11.53 12.64 -8.60
CA ILE A 324 10.66 11.47 -8.37
C ILE A 324 11.49 10.20 -8.16
N LEU A 325 12.47 9.94 -9.03
CA LEU A 325 13.28 8.73 -8.96
C LEU A 325 14.25 8.74 -7.77
N GLU A 326 14.84 9.89 -7.44
CA GLU A 326 15.71 10.04 -6.27
C GLU A 326 14.93 9.91 -4.96
N VAL A 327 13.70 10.45 -4.88
CA VAL A 327 12.78 10.23 -3.74
C VAL A 327 12.48 8.74 -3.57
N CYS A 328 12.33 8.02 -4.68
CA CYS A 328 12.18 6.55 -4.70
C CYS A 328 13.46 5.78 -4.36
N GLY A 329 14.58 6.48 -4.19
CA GLY A 329 15.87 5.88 -3.83
C GLY A 329 16.64 5.29 -5.01
N PHE A 330 16.30 5.64 -6.25
CA PHE A 330 17.10 5.29 -7.43
C PHE A 330 18.23 6.31 -7.60
N ASP A 331 19.46 5.83 -7.81
CA ASP A 331 20.60 6.71 -8.09
C ASP A 331 20.57 7.12 -9.57
N ILE A 332 20.07 8.32 -9.84
CA ILE A 332 20.06 8.93 -11.17
C ILE A 332 21.26 9.89 -11.27
N GLY A 333 22.46 9.33 -11.05
CA GLY A 333 23.73 9.94 -11.40
C GLY A 333 24.20 11.08 -10.48
N LYS A 334 24.97 10.72 -9.46
CA LYS A 334 26.30 11.36 -9.35
C LYS A 334 27.13 10.86 -10.53
N GLY A 335 27.73 11.75 -11.31
CA GLY A 335 28.69 11.31 -12.33
C GLY A 335 29.76 10.44 -11.67
N SER A 336 29.74 9.14 -11.92
CA SER A 336 30.93 8.32 -11.80
C SER A 336 31.97 8.96 -12.72
N SER A 337 33.17 9.16 -12.22
CA SER A 337 34.31 9.74 -12.93
C SER A 337 34.72 8.85 -14.10
N ASP A 338 33.93 8.86 -15.17
CA ASP A 338 34.24 8.18 -16.43
C ASP A 338 33.74 9.01 -17.62
N GLN A 339 34.17 10.27 -17.63
CA GLN A 339 34.12 11.12 -18.83
C GLN A 339 34.97 10.56 -19.99
N THR A 340 35.78 9.52 -19.76
CA THR A 340 36.60 8.86 -20.76
C THR A 340 35.81 7.87 -21.63
N LEU A 341 34.88 7.11 -21.03
CA LEU A 341 34.01 6.14 -21.71
C LEU A 341 32.84 6.81 -22.45
N SER A 342 32.31 7.91 -21.89
CA SER A 342 31.20 8.68 -22.48
C SER A 342 31.59 9.36 -23.81
N ARG A 343 32.86 9.76 -23.95
CA ARG A 343 33.39 10.33 -25.20
C ARG A 343 33.64 9.27 -26.27
N TRP A 344 33.83 8.01 -25.87
CA TRP A 344 34.04 6.86 -26.76
C TRP A 344 32.72 6.25 -27.25
N LEU A 345 31.72 6.10 -26.36
CA LEU A 345 30.37 5.60 -26.69
C LEU A 345 29.56 6.61 -27.54
N GLY A 346 29.78 7.91 -27.34
CA GLY A 346 29.14 8.96 -28.16
C GLY A 346 29.52 8.94 -29.65
N LEU A 347 30.61 8.26 -30.02
CA LEU A 347 31.04 8.08 -31.41
C LEU A 347 30.48 6.79 -32.07
N LEU A 348 30.01 5.82 -31.28
CA LEU A 348 29.55 4.51 -31.77
C LEU A 348 28.01 4.34 -31.81
N LEU A 349 27.25 5.17 -31.08
CA LEU A 349 25.78 5.04 -30.96
C LEU A 349 24.99 6.14 -31.68
N LYS A 350 25.44 6.57 -32.86
CA LYS A 350 24.52 7.28 -33.78
C LYS A 350 23.55 6.26 -34.39
N ARG A 351 22.29 6.36 -33.95
CA ARG A 351 21.08 5.66 -34.40
C ARG A 351 20.85 4.27 -33.79
N VAL A 352 20.26 4.26 -32.60
CA VAL A 352 19.22 3.28 -32.27
C VAL A 352 17.99 4.10 -31.88
N GLU A 353 16.93 4.01 -32.69
CA GLU A 353 15.62 4.52 -32.29
C GLU A 353 15.19 3.79 -31.00
N PRO A 354 14.66 4.48 -29.98
CA PRO A 354 14.30 3.82 -28.73
C PRO A 354 13.05 2.97 -28.96
N SER A 355 13.24 1.71 -29.33
CA SER A 355 12.16 0.72 -29.45
C SER A 355 11.78 0.11 -28.09
N GLU A 356 12.70 0.05 -27.14
CA GLU A 356 12.47 -0.58 -25.83
C GLU A 356 12.30 0.45 -24.69
N PRO A 357 11.47 0.16 -23.67
CA PRO A 357 11.31 1.02 -22.50
C PRO A 357 12.58 1.03 -21.64
N MET A 358 12.85 2.16 -20.97
CA MET A 358 13.97 2.24 -20.05
C MET A 358 13.57 1.63 -18.71
N ILE A 359 14.34 0.63 -18.28
CA ILE A 359 14.12 -0.08 -17.01
C ILE A 359 15.29 0.23 -16.08
N GLY A 360 15.00 0.80 -14.92
CA GLY A 360 15.99 0.93 -13.85
C GLY A 360 15.63 0.01 -12.70
N ARG A 361 16.62 -0.75 -12.22
CA ARG A 361 16.48 -1.63 -11.06
C ARG A 361 17.37 -1.15 -9.95
N ARG A 362 16.85 -1.18 -8.74
CA ARG A 362 17.67 -1.14 -7.54
C ARG A 362 18.21 -2.55 -7.33
N SER A 363 19.51 -2.70 -7.09
CA SER A 363 20.00 -3.97 -6.56
C SER A 363 19.22 -4.23 -5.26
N PRO A 364 18.54 -5.37 -5.11
CA PRO A 364 18.33 -5.84 -3.76
C PRO A 364 19.73 -5.93 -3.13
N PHE A 365 19.83 -5.72 -1.82
CA PHE A 365 21.09 -5.77 -1.06
C PHE A 365 21.81 -4.41 -0.99
#